data_AF-N8Q7G8-F1
#
_entry.id   AF-N8Q7G8-F1
#
_cell.length_a   1.000
_cell.length_b   1.000
_cell.length_c   1.000
_cell.angle_alpha   90.00
_cell.angle_beta   90.00
_cell.angle_gamma   90.00
#
_symmetry.space_group_name_H-M   'P 1'
#
loop_
_entity.id
_entity.type
_entity.pdbx_description
1 polymer ?
#
loop_
_entity_poly.entity_id
_entity_poly.type
_entity_poly.pdbx_seq_one_letter_code
_entity_poly.pdbx_strand_id
1 'polypeptide(L)'
;MDLSQMVNENNDQRGERLRQERSRLGLSQKDFAALFGKKNMAVMRYEKGERVMGQDDLEALHVAGVDVYYLITGERTQPDLLSDEAKELLTLWDSVEPSQKDTLMTLVRNFAESFTKK
;
A
#
# COMPACT_ATOMS: atom_id res chain seq x y z
N MET A 1 -9.01 -27.98 -5.30
CA MET A 1 -7.73 -27.43 -4.84
C MET A 1 -7.72 -27.60 -3.33
N ASP A 2 -6.68 -28.23 -2.77
CA ASP A 2 -6.57 -28.42 -1.32
C ASP A 2 -6.18 -27.11 -0.62
N LEU A 3 -6.63 -26.89 0.60
CA LEU A 3 -6.32 -25.70 1.41
C LEU A 3 -4.81 -25.51 1.58
N SER A 4 -4.07 -26.61 1.73
CA SER A 4 -2.61 -26.58 1.84
C SER A 4 -1.95 -26.05 0.55
N GLN A 5 -2.47 -26.42 -0.62
CA GLN A 5 -1.99 -25.90 -1.91
C GLN A 5 -2.27 -24.41 -2.04
N MET A 6 -3.48 -23.96 -1.66
CA MET A 6 -3.85 -22.54 -1.70
C MET A 6 -2.97 -21.68 -0.78
N VAL A 7 -2.64 -22.17 0.43
CA VAL A 7 -1.77 -21.44 1.36
C VAL A 7 -0.34 -21.32 0.83
N ASN A 8 0.19 -22.36 0.21
CA ASN A 8 1.53 -22.34 -0.38
C ASN A 8 1.61 -21.40 -1.59
N GLU A 9 0.62 -21.45 -2.49
CA GLU A 9 0.53 -20.52 -3.62
C GLU A 9 0.46 -19.06 -3.16
N ASN A 10 -0.30 -18.78 -2.10
CA ASN A 10 -0.37 -17.44 -1.51
C ASN A 10 0.97 -16.98 -0.91
N ASN A 11 1.73 -17.89 -0.30
CA ASN A 11 3.06 -17.59 0.24
C ASN A 11 4.09 -17.35 -0.87
N ASP A 12 4.05 -18.13 -1.94
CA ASP A 12 4.93 -17.97 -3.11
C ASP A 12 4.68 -16.62 -3.79
N GLN A 13 3.41 -16.26 -3.97
CA GLN A 13 3.03 -14.94 -4.51
C GLN A 13 3.50 -13.79 -3.61
N ARG A 14 3.40 -13.92 -2.29
CA ARG A 14 3.92 -12.92 -1.34
C ARG A 14 5.45 -12.81 -1.40
N GLY A 15 6.14 -13.94 -1.54
CA GLY A 15 7.60 -13.97 -1.70
C GLY A 15 8.07 -13.25 -2.96
N GLU A 16 7.36 -13.46 -4.07
CA GLU A 16 7.64 -12.75 -5.32
C GLU A 16 7.38 -11.24 -5.20
N ARG A 17 6.28 -10.82 -4.56
CA ARG A 17 6.01 -9.40 -4.32
C ARG A 17 7.06 -8.75 -3.42
N LEU A 18 7.56 -9.46 -2.41
CA LEU A 18 8.67 -9.00 -1.58
C LEU A 18 9.95 -8.77 -2.41
N ARG A 19 10.26 -9.71 -3.32
CA ARG A 19 11.40 -9.60 -4.25
C ARG A 19 11.26 -8.38 -5.15
N GLN A 20 10.06 -8.13 -5.68
CA GLN A 20 9.78 -6.97 -6.52
C GLN A 20 9.95 -5.67 -5.74
N GLU A 21 9.45 -5.59 -4.50
CA GLU A 21 9.61 -4.40 -3.66
C GLU A 21 11.05 -4.11 -3.28
N ARG A 22 11.80 -5.14 -2.90
CA ARG A 22 13.24 -4.99 -2.68
C ARG A 22 13.96 -4.47 -3.93
N SER A 23 13.60 -5.01 -5.10
CA SER A 23 14.20 -4.62 -6.38
C SER A 23 13.83 -3.19 -6.77
N ARG A 24 12.60 -2.75 -6.50
CA ARG A 24 12.13 -1.37 -6.70
C ARG A 24 12.96 -0.37 -5.88
N LEU A 25 13.35 -0.75 -4.66
CA LEU A 25 14.23 0.05 -3.81
C LEU A 25 15.72 -0.04 -4.19
N GLY A 26 16.09 -0.88 -5.18
CA GLY A 26 17.48 -1.06 -5.61
C GLY A 26 18.36 -1.79 -4.59
N LEU A 27 17.78 -2.54 -3.66
CA LEU A 27 18.50 -3.14 -2.52
C LEU A 27 18.91 -4.58 -2.77
N SER A 28 20.10 -4.96 -2.28
CA SER A 28 20.48 -6.36 -2.16
C SER A 28 19.66 -7.06 -1.07
N GLN A 29 19.56 -8.41 -1.08
CA GLN A 29 18.88 -9.14 -0.01
C GLN A 29 19.50 -8.87 1.36
N LYS A 30 20.82 -8.62 1.42
CA LYS A 30 21.54 -8.28 2.65
C LYS A 30 21.12 -6.90 3.18
N ASP A 31 21.11 -5.89 2.31
CA ASP A 31 20.77 -4.52 2.70
C ASP A 31 19.29 -4.41 3.06
N PHE A 32 18.43 -5.14 2.34
CA PHE A 32 17.02 -5.23 2.65
C PHE A 32 16.76 -5.91 4.00
N ALA A 33 17.51 -6.97 4.34
CA ALA A 33 17.39 -7.62 5.65
C ALA A 33 17.74 -6.68 6.82
N ALA A 34 18.66 -5.73 6.59
CA ALA A 34 19.06 -4.76 7.59
C ALA A 34 17.93 -3.80 7.96
N LEU A 35 16.97 -3.53 7.06
CA LEU A 35 15.82 -2.64 7.30
C LEU A 35 14.95 -3.10 8.47
N PHE A 36 14.87 -4.41 8.71
CA PHE A 36 14.06 -5.02 9.77
C PHE A 36 14.90 -5.88 10.73
N GLY A 37 16.21 -5.62 10.79
CA GLY A 37 17.11 -6.19 11.78
C GLY A 37 17.31 -7.72 11.67
N LYS A 38 17.16 -8.30 10.47
CA LYS A 38 17.35 -9.75 10.24
C LYS A 38 18.59 -10.03 9.40
N LYS A 39 18.92 -11.32 9.32
CA LYS A 39 20.00 -11.83 8.46
C LYS A 39 19.51 -12.00 7.02
N ASN A 40 20.43 -11.93 6.06
CA ASN A 40 20.18 -12.21 4.64
C ASN A 40 19.36 -13.50 4.39
N MET A 41 19.63 -14.56 5.16
CA MET A 41 18.90 -15.83 5.07
C MET A 41 17.39 -15.71 5.34
N ALA A 42 16.96 -14.74 6.15
CA ALA A 42 15.53 -14.50 6.39
C ALA A 42 14.84 -14.01 5.11
N VAL A 43 15.41 -13.00 4.45
CA VAL A 43 14.92 -12.48 3.16
C VAL A 43 14.86 -13.60 2.11
N MET A 44 15.91 -14.41 2.00
CA MET A 44 15.92 -15.53 1.06
C MET A 44 14.75 -16.50 1.28
N ARG A 45 14.43 -16.84 2.54
CA ARG A 45 13.32 -17.75 2.86
C ARG A 45 11.96 -17.10 2.64
N TYR A 46 11.83 -15.81 2.94
CA TYR A 46 10.61 -15.06 2.67
C TYR A 46 10.32 -14.98 1.17
N GLU A 47 11.33 -14.64 0.36
CA GLU A 47 11.17 -14.54 -1.10
C GLU A 47 10.89 -15.88 -1.78
N LYS A 48 11.23 -17.00 -1.14
CA LYS A 48 10.92 -18.36 -1.62
C LYS A 48 9.59 -18.91 -1.11
N GLY A 49 8.82 -18.15 -0.33
CA GLY A 49 7.59 -18.64 0.29
C GLY A 49 7.79 -19.66 1.42
N GLU A 50 9.04 -20.00 1.77
CA GLU A 50 9.39 -20.99 2.81
C GLU A 50 9.05 -20.49 4.23
N ARG A 51 8.91 -19.18 4.40
CA ARG A 51 8.57 -18.56 5.69
C ARG A 51 7.72 -17.31 5.48
N VAL A 52 6.81 -17.08 6.41
CA VAL A 52 5.96 -15.88 6.45
C VAL A 52 6.60 -14.82 7.35
N MET A 53 6.51 -13.55 6.93
CA MET A 53 6.95 -12.40 7.73
C MET A 53 6.03 -12.17 8.93
N GLY A 54 6.61 -11.77 10.06
CA GLY A 54 5.84 -11.34 11.23
C GLY A 54 5.35 -9.90 11.09
N GLN A 55 4.52 -9.47 12.03
CA GLN A 55 4.02 -8.08 12.07
C GLN A 55 5.16 -7.06 12.21
N ASP A 56 6.10 -7.29 13.13
CA ASP A 56 7.27 -6.40 13.33
C ASP A 56 8.10 -6.24 12.05
N ASP A 57 8.24 -7.30 11.26
CA ASP A 57 8.96 -7.25 9.98
C ASP A 57 8.21 -6.34 8.99
N LEU A 58 6.88 -6.43 8.92
CA LEU A 58 6.05 -5.61 8.03
C LEU A 58 6.04 -4.13 8.44
N GLU A 59 5.98 -3.83 9.74
CA GLU A 59 6.04 -2.45 10.25
C GLU A 59 7.38 -1.79 9.91
N ALA A 60 8.49 -2.50 10.13
CA ALA A 60 9.81 -1.99 9.76
C ALA A 60 9.97 -1.78 8.24
N LEU A 61 9.45 -2.70 7.43
CA LEU A 61 9.46 -2.55 5.97
C LEU A 61 8.61 -1.37 5.49
N HIS A 62 7.43 -1.13 6.10
CA HIS A 62 6.60 0.03 5.80
C HIS A 62 7.36 1.35 6.05
N VAL A 63 8.01 1.48 7.21
CA VAL A 63 8.84 2.65 7.54
C VAL A 63 9.99 2.83 6.55
N ALA A 64 10.55 1.74 6.04
CA ALA A 64 11.59 1.76 5.01
C ALA A 64 11.08 2.04 3.58
N GLY A 65 9.79 2.35 3.41
CA GLY A 65 9.21 2.73 2.12
C GLY A 65 8.78 1.56 1.24
N VAL A 66 8.64 0.35 1.80
CA VAL A 66 8.01 -0.79 1.12
C VAL A 66 6.50 -0.61 1.10
N ASP A 67 5.91 -0.88 -0.05
CA ASP A 67 4.45 -0.94 -0.24
C ASP A 67 3.90 -2.22 0.39
N VAL A 68 3.64 -2.15 1.71
CA VAL A 68 3.12 -3.29 2.49
C VAL A 68 1.70 -3.68 2.05
N TYR A 69 0.90 -2.72 1.57
CA TYR A 69 -0.41 -3.02 0.98
C TYR A 69 -0.24 -3.93 -0.23
N TYR A 70 0.62 -3.55 -1.18
CA TYR A 70 0.96 -4.38 -2.33
C TYR A 70 1.48 -5.75 -1.93
N LEU A 71 2.35 -5.81 -0.93
CA LEU A 71 2.87 -7.09 -0.46
C LEU A 71 1.77 -8.03 0.01
N ILE A 72 0.76 -7.52 0.72
CA ILE A 72 -0.32 -8.32 1.30
C ILE A 72 -1.39 -8.65 0.25
N THR A 73 -1.84 -7.65 -0.52
CA THR A 73 -3.02 -7.72 -1.39
C THR A 73 -2.70 -8.02 -2.86
N GLY A 74 -1.48 -7.72 -3.30
CA GLY A 74 -1.11 -7.73 -4.73
C GLY A 74 -1.52 -6.48 -5.50
N GLU A 75 -2.18 -5.53 -4.85
CA GLU A 75 -2.58 -4.26 -5.44
C GLU A 75 -1.62 -3.16 -5.03
N ARG A 76 -1.11 -2.39 -5.99
CA ARG A 76 -0.21 -1.28 -5.68
C ARG A 76 -0.95 -0.23 -4.86
N THR A 77 -0.34 0.25 -3.78
CA THR A 77 -0.81 1.48 -3.15
C THR A 77 -0.74 2.55 -4.22
N GLN A 78 -1.89 3.12 -4.56
CA GLN A 78 -1.92 4.30 -5.41
C GLN A 78 -1.56 5.49 -4.51
N PRO A 79 -0.35 6.06 -4.61
CA PRO A 79 0.05 7.17 -3.76
C PRO A 79 -0.79 8.42 -4.07
N ASP A 80 -1.33 8.46 -5.29
CA ASP A 80 -2.09 9.56 -5.86
C ASP A 80 -3.52 9.12 -6.20
N LEU A 81 -4.25 8.57 -5.22
CA LEU A 81 -5.70 8.31 -5.35
C LEU A 81 -6.49 9.57 -5.72
N LEU A 82 -5.92 10.74 -5.44
CA LEU A 82 -6.49 12.06 -5.70
C LEU A 82 -5.49 12.87 -6.52
N SER A 83 -5.98 13.64 -7.48
CA SER A 83 -5.17 14.66 -8.15
C SER A 83 -4.73 15.73 -7.15
N ASP A 84 -3.73 16.53 -7.50
CA ASP A 84 -3.26 17.60 -6.62
C ASP A 84 -4.37 18.63 -6.35
N GLU A 85 -5.25 18.88 -7.33
CA GLU A 85 -6.45 19.72 -7.15
C GLU A 85 -7.44 19.10 -6.16
N ALA A 86 -7.62 17.78 -6.18
CA ALA A 86 -8.48 17.09 -5.22
C ALA A 86 -7.88 17.08 -3.79
N LYS A 87 -6.55 16.98 -3.67
CA LYS A 87 -5.84 17.14 -2.38
C LYS A 87 -5.95 18.57 -1.83
N GLU A 88 -5.84 19.58 -2.70
CA GLU A 88 -6.05 20.98 -2.35
C GLU A 88 -7.47 21.22 -1.84
N LEU A 89 -8.48 20.67 -2.53
CA LEU A 89 -9.87 20.77 -2.10
C LEU A 89 -10.11 20.18 -0.70
N LEU A 90 -9.52 19.02 -0.38
CA LEU A 90 -9.62 18.43 0.96
C LEU A 90 -8.94 19.30 2.03
N THR A 91 -7.79 19.88 1.69
CA THR A 91 -7.09 20.80 2.61
C THR A 91 -7.92 22.05 2.89
N LEU A 92 -8.54 22.63 1.86
CA LEU A 92 -9.45 23.76 2.01
C LEU A 92 -10.69 23.36 2.79
N TRP A 93 -11.27 22.19 2.52
CA TRP A 93 -12.43 21.67 3.24
C TRP A 93 -12.21 21.61 4.76
N ASP A 94 -11.03 21.21 5.21
CA ASP A 94 -10.71 21.17 6.65
C ASP A 94 -10.67 22.56 7.31
N SER A 95 -10.41 23.61 6.53
CA SER A 95 -10.41 25.00 7.00
C SER A 95 -11.80 25.67 7.02
N VAL A 96 -12.81 25.05 6.38
CA VAL A 96 -14.18 25.59 6.32
C VAL A 96 -14.86 25.47 7.69
N GLU A 97 -15.56 26.52 8.11
CA GLU A 97 -16.36 26.49 9.33
C GLU A 97 -17.42 25.37 9.26
N PRO A 98 -17.64 24.55 10.32
CA PRO A 98 -18.59 23.45 10.27
C PRO A 98 -19.99 23.83 9.77
N SER A 99 -20.47 25.04 10.08
CA SER A 99 -21.77 25.56 9.63
C SER A 99 -21.85 25.79 8.12
N GLN A 100 -20.71 26.01 7.45
CA GLN A 100 -20.62 26.30 6.02
C GLN A 100 -20.35 25.06 5.17
N LYS A 101 -19.83 23.98 5.78
CA LYS A 101 -19.53 22.70 5.11
C LYS A 101 -20.75 22.12 4.39
N ASP A 102 -21.93 22.18 5.01
CA ASP A 102 -23.17 21.64 4.45
C ASP A 102 -23.60 22.38 3.17
N THR A 103 -23.43 23.71 3.16
CA THR A 103 -23.69 24.54 1.99
C THR A 103 -22.71 24.22 0.87
N LEU A 104 -21.41 24.14 1.19
CA LEU A 104 -20.37 23.82 0.21
C LEU A 104 -20.58 22.42 -0.40
N MET A 105 -20.91 21.43 0.41
CA MET A 105 -21.21 20.08 -0.06
C MET A 105 -22.44 20.04 -0.97
N THR A 106 -23.46 20.85 -0.67
CA THR A 106 -24.65 20.98 -1.54
C THR A 106 -24.28 21.52 -2.92
N LEU A 107 -23.41 22.54 -2.98
CA LEU A 107 -22.90 23.07 -4.25
C LEU A 107 -22.11 22.02 -5.03
N VAL A 108 -21.20 21.30 -4.37
CA VAL A 108 -20.41 20.24 -4.99
C VAL A 108 -21.31 19.15 -5.59
N ARG A 109 -22.33 18.68 -4.85
CA ARG A 109 -23.30 17.70 -5.37
C ARG A 109 -24.05 18.22 -6.59
N ASN A 110 -24.58 19.45 -6.51
CA ASN A 110 -25.30 20.06 -7.62
C ASN A 110 -24.44 20.14 -8.88
N PHE A 111 -23.18 20.55 -8.76
CA PHE A 111 -22.27 20.59 -9.90
C PHE A 111 -21.98 19.18 -10.43
N ALA A 112 -21.61 18.23 -9.57
CA ALA A 112 -21.32 16.85 -9.99
C ALA A 112 -22.49 16.21 -10.76
N GLU A 113 -23.72 16.37 -10.24
CA GLU A 113 -24.92 15.79 -10.84
C GLU A 113 -25.35 16.50 -12.15
N SER A 114 -25.09 17.81 -12.25
CA SER A 114 -25.42 18.60 -13.44
C SER A 114 -24.64 18.19 -14.69
N PHE A 115 -23.45 17.60 -14.53
CA PHE A 115 -22.62 17.12 -15.64
C PHE A 115 -22.83 15.64 -16.01
N THR A 116 -23.49 14.85 -15.15
CA THR A 116 -23.83 13.44 -15.43
C THR A 116 -25.08 13.23 -16.28
N LYS A 117 -25.88 14.26 -16.53
CA LYS A 117 -27.04 14.19 -17.44
C LYS A 117 -26.65 14.66 -18.85
N LYS A 118 -25.97 13.80 -19.61
CA LYS A 118 -25.89 13.89 -21.08
C LYS A 118 -25.97 12.51 -21.70
#